data_AF-A0A849K9L3-F1
#
_entry.id   AF-A0A849K9L3-F1
#
_cell.length_a   1.000
_cell.length_b   1.000
_cell.length_c   1.000
_cell.angle_alpha   90.00
_cell.angle_beta   90.00
_cell.angle_gamma   90.00
#
_symmetry.space_group_name_H-M   'P 1'
#
loop_
_entity.id
_entity.type
_entity.pdbx_description
1 polymer ?
#
loop_
_entity_poly.entity_id
_entity_poly.type
_entity_poly.pdbx_seq_one_letter_code
_entity_poly.pdbx_strand_id
1 'polypeptide(L)'
;MAHATLDTRTRALLEAAILAPSSHNTQPWCFRVDGDAISLFADRTRALPVNDTDDRELTISCGCALFNLRVAAAASGLDTEVQLQPDRLDADLLARVRAVPGTRDAHLGTLLPFVARRRTCRQRFDARPVPGKLLDHLATACAQEGRRCGRSRSKGSGSNWRCWWPKATVRSGAIPAGGASSRPGCIRAAVATDWQCRPWPRALRSSWCAASTWATASRPRTGSSRTARRCSRCW
;
A
#
# COMPACT_ATOMS: atom_id res chain seq x y z
N MET A 1 1.64 -13.54 -31.66
CA MET A 1 0.46 -13.10 -30.88
C MET A 1 0.53 -11.59 -30.78
N ALA A 2 -0.48 -10.88 -31.27
CA ALA A 2 -0.50 -9.42 -31.24
C ALA A 2 -0.54 -8.95 -29.78
N HIS A 3 0.45 -8.17 -29.35
CA HIS A 3 0.32 -7.40 -28.13
C HIS A 3 -0.85 -6.44 -28.37
N ALA A 4 -1.97 -6.63 -27.66
CA ALA A 4 -3.04 -5.65 -27.65
C ALA A 4 -2.43 -4.33 -27.18
N THR A 5 -2.35 -3.35 -28.08
CA THR A 5 -1.88 -2.02 -27.73
C THR A 5 -2.89 -1.45 -26.75
N LEU A 6 -2.49 -1.33 -25.48
CA LEU A 6 -3.30 -0.67 -24.46
C LEU A 6 -3.62 0.75 -24.93
N ASP A 7 -4.90 1.09 -24.91
CA ASP A 7 -5.32 2.46 -25.18
C ASP A 7 -4.73 3.42 -24.13
N THR A 8 -4.60 4.69 -24.51
CA THR A 8 -3.93 5.71 -23.70
C THR A 8 -4.57 5.87 -22.32
N ARG A 9 -5.90 5.73 -22.22
CA ARG A 9 -6.61 5.85 -20.95
C ARG A 9 -6.27 4.67 -20.05
N THR A 10 -6.43 3.44 -20.52
CA THR A 10 -6.08 2.24 -19.74
C THR A 10 -4.63 2.27 -19.28
N ARG A 11 -3.72 2.73 -20.15
CA ARG A 11 -2.31 2.91 -19.78
C ARG A 11 -2.13 3.88 -18.59
N ALA A 12 -2.73 5.06 -18.65
CA ALA A 12 -2.63 6.05 -17.57
C ALA A 12 -3.16 5.52 -16.22
N LEU A 13 -4.24 4.73 -16.26
CA LEU A 13 -4.79 4.06 -15.06
C LEU A 13 -3.78 3.08 -14.45
N LEU A 14 -3.15 2.25 -15.28
CA LEU A 14 -2.15 1.29 -14.84
C LEU A 14 -0.85 1.95 -14.34
N GLU A 15 -0.42 3.04 -14.99
CA GLU A 15 0.74 3.83 -14.56
C GLU A 15 0.55 4.41 -13.14
N ALA A 16 -0.65 4.88 -12.81
CA ALA A 16 -0.95 5.29 -11.43
C ALA A 16 -0.98 4.10 -10.46
N ALA A 17 -1.59 2.99 -10.88
CA ALA A 17 -1.74 1.79 -10.07
C ALA A 17 -0.38 1.24 -9.59
N ILE A 18 0.62 1.20 -10.47
CA ILE A 18 1.96 0.64 -10.15
C ILE A 18 2.76 1.51 -9.17
N LEU A 19 2.41 2.78 -8.98
CA LEU A 19 3.04 3.67 -8.00
C LEU A 19 2.55 3.42 -6.55
N ALA A 20 1.64 2.46 -6.37
CA ALA A 20 1.14 2.09 -5.06
C ALA A 20 2.26 1.60 -4.12
N PRO A 21 2.15 1.85 -2.80
CA PRO A 21 3.03 1.19 -1.85
C PRO A 21 2.76 -0.31 -1.81
N SER A 22 3.82 -1.09 -1.61
CA SER A 22 3.72 -2.52 -1.31
C SER A 22 4.73 -2.94 -0.25
N SER A 23 4.41 -4.00 0.50
CA SER A 23 5.32 -4.56 1.49
C SER A 23 6.62 -5.01 0.83
N HIS A 24 7.74 -4.60 1.42
CA HIS A 24 9.09 -4.76 0.87
C HIS A 24 9.27 -4.30 -0.59
N ASN A 25 8.36 -3.46 -1.09
CA ASN A 25 8.31 -3.05 -2.49
C ASN A 25 8.21 -4.24 -3.48
N THR A 26 7.60 -5.36 -3.05
CA THR A 26 7.43 -6.59 -3.84
C THR A 26 6.56 -6.38 -5.07
N GLN A 27 5.62 -5.43 -5.00
CA GLN A 27 4.69 -5.08 -6.07
C GLN A 27 3.93 -6.32 -6.57
N PRO A 28 3.14 -6.97 -5.70
CA PRO A 28 2.61 -8.31 -5.94
C PRO A 28 1.28 -8.28 -6.71
N TRP A 29 1.18 -7.42 -7.72
CA TRP A 29 0.00 -7.28 -8.57
C TRP A 29 0.28 -7.74 -9.99
N CYS A 30 -0.69 -8.43 -10.58
CA CYS A 30 -0.82 -8.60 -12.02
C CYS A 30 -2.08 -7.89 -12.49
N PHE A 31 -1.98 -7.15 -13.58
CA PHE A 31 -3.16 -6.61 -14.28
C PHE A 31 -3.38 -7.36 -15.59
N ARG A 32 -4.62 -7.73 -15.88
CA ARG A 32 -5.03 -8.21 -17.20
C ARG A 32 -6.09 -7.26 -17.75
N VAL A 33 -5.90 -6.84 -18.99
CA VAL A 33 -6.84 -5.94 -19.68
C VAL A 33 -7.59 -6.77 -20.72
N ASP A 34 -8.91 -6.85 -20.53
CA ASP A 34 -9.83 -7.61 -21.37
C ASP A 34 -10.92 -6.64 -21.86
N GLY A 35 -10.71 -6.03 -23.04
CA GLY A 35 -11.60 -4.99 -23.57
C GLY A 35 -11.59 -3.73 -22.70
N ASP A 36 -12.75 -3.38 -22.14
CA ASP A 36 -12.97 -2.25 -21.24
C ASP A 36 -12.78 -2.59 -19.75
N ALA A 37 -12.44 -3.84 -19.44
CA ALA A 37 -12.27 -4.33 -18.08
C ALA A 37 -10.79 -4.54 -17.72
N ILE A 38 -10.42 -4.13 -16.51
CA ILE A 38 -9.13 -4.38 -15.90
C ILE A 38 -9.33 -5.38 -14.76
N SER A 39 -8.76 -6.57 -14.88
CA SER A 39 -8.72 -7.56 -13.80
C SER A 39 -7.43 -7.42 -13.01
N LEU A 40 -7.53 -7.35 -11.68
CA LEU A 40 -6.41 -7.29 -10.75
C LEU A 40 -6.26 -8.64 -10.06
N PHE A 41 -5.08 -9.24 -10.21
CA PHE A 41 -4.69 -10.49 -9.60
C PHE A 41 -3.60 -10.31 -8.54
N ALA A 42 -3.64 -11.14 -7.50
CA ALA A 42 -2.54 -11.38 -6.60
C ALA A 42 -1.42 -12.16 -7.32
N ASP A 43 -0.21 -11.60 -7.41
CA ASP A 43 0.96 -12.33 -7.91
C ASP A 43 1.66 -13.05 -6.75
N ARG A 44 1.22 -14.29 -6.47
CA ARG A 44 1.77 -15.13 -5.40
C ARG A 44 3.25 -15.49 -5.62
N THR A 45 3.79 -15.32 -6.82
CA THR A 45 5.23 -15.49 -7.08
C THR A 45 6.07 -14.42 -6.40
N ARG A 46 5.43 -13.33 -5.93
CA ARG A 46 6.02 -12.22 -5.19
C ARG A 46 5.59 -12.20 -3.71
N ALA A 47 5.00 -13.29 -3.22
CA ALA A 47 4.61 -13.44 -1.83
C ALA A 47 5.83 -13.48 -0.89
N LEU A 48 5.60 -13.17 0.38
CA LEU A 48 6.62 -13.16 1.42
C LEU A 48 6.28 -14.20 2.50
N PRO A 49 6.45 -15.51 2.25
CA PRO A 49 5.91 -16.57 3.11
C PRO A 49 6.41 -16.54 4.56
N VAL A 50 7.57 -15.92 4.80
CA VAL A 50 8.14 -15.75 6.15
C VAL A 50 7.59 -14.50 6.85
N ASN A 51 7.42 -13.38 6.13
CA ASN A 51 7.02 -12.09 6.71
C ASN A 51 5.49 -11.88 6.72
N ASP A 52 4.79 -12.50 5.77
CA ASP A 52 3.37 -12.36 5.52
C ASP A 52 2.77 -13.76 5.25
N THR A 53 2.76 -14.60 6.28
CA THR A 53 2.35 -16.02 6.18
C THR A 53 0.93 -16.21 5.65
N ASP A 54 0.04 -15.24 5.90
CA ASP A 54 -1.36 -15.27 5.48
C ASP A 54 -1.62 -14.46 4.19
N ASP A 55 -0.57 -13.92 3.54
CA ASP A 55 -0.65 -13.03 2.38
C ASP A 55 -1.59 -11.82 2.56
N ARG A 56 -1.71 -11.36 3.80
CA ARG A 56 -2.56 -10.23 4.16
C ARG A 56 -1.94 -8.93 3.66
N GLU A 57 -0.63 -8.75 3.83
CA GLU A 57 0.08 -7.56 3.35
C GLU A 57 0.15 -7.53 1.82
N LEU A 58 0.27 -8.69 1.18
CA LEU A 58 0.12 -8.84 -0.27
C LEU A 58 -1.23 -8.31 -0.72
N THR A 59 -2.32 -8.79 -0.12
CA THR A 59 -3.68 -8.36 -0.47
C THR A 59 -3.89 -6.85 -0.22
N ILE A 60 -3.36 -6.32 0.88
CA ILE A 60 -3.37 -4.88 1.17
C ILE A 60 -2.61 -4.09 0.09
N SER A 61 -1.45 -4.58 -0.35
CA SER A 61 -0.66 -3.95 -1.40
C SER A 61 -1.43 -3.88 -2.73
N CYS A 62 -2.12 -4.96 -3.11
CA CYS A 62 -3.01 -4.95 -4.27
C CYS A 62 -4.18 -3.97 -4.09
N GLY A 63 -4.76 -3.88 -2.90
CA GLY A 63 -5.79 -2.88 -2.56
C GLY A 63 -5.29 -1.44 -2.73
N CYS A 64 -4.04 -1.15 -2.40
CA CYS A 64 -3.43 0.16 -2.66
C CYS A 64 -3.29 0.43 -4.17
N ALA A 65 -2.92 -0.58 -4.97
CA ALA A 65 -2.85 -0.44 -6.42
C ALA A 65 -4.22 -0.18 -7.05
N LEU A 66 -5.26 -0.90 -6.58
CA LEU A 66 -6.65 -0.66 -6.96
C LEU A 66 -7.11 0.77 -6.60
N PHE A 67 -6.75 1.26 -5.41
CA PHE A 67 -7.11 2.62 -5.00
C PHE A 67 -6.46 3.68 -5.90
N ASN A 68 -5.16 3.54 -6.21
CA ASN A 68 -4.49 4.45 -7.14
C ASN A 68 -5.12 4.43 -8.54
N LEU A 69 -5.56 3.26 -9.01
CA LEU A 69 -6.30 3.13 -10.27
C LEU A 69 -7.59 3.96 -10.24
N ARG A 70 -8.37 3.88 -9.16
CA ARG A 70 -9.59 4.67 -8.96
C ARG A 70 -9.31 6.18 -8.95
N VAL A 71 -8.21 6.59 -8.31
CA VAL A 71 -7.76 8.00 -8.29
C VAL A 71 -7.49 8.53 -9.71
N ALA A 72 -6.79 7.75 -10.54
CA ALA A 72 -6.51 8.14 -11.93
C ALA A 72 -7.77 8.17 -12.80
N ALA A 73 -8.72 7.26 -12.57
CA ALA A 73 -10.01 7.26 -13.25
C ALA A 73 -10.83 8.51 -12.90
N ALA A 74 -10.95 8.82 -11.61
CA ALA A 74 -11.66 10.01 -11.13
C ALA A 74 -11.05 11.32 -11.67
N ALA A 75 -9.72 11.42 -11.72
CA ALA A 75 -9.03 12.57 -12.31
C ALA A 75 -9.30 12.74 -13.82
N SER A 76 -9.72 11.66 -14.49
CA SER A 76 -10.09 11.65 -15.91
C SER A 76 -11.60 11.81 -16.14
N GLY A 77 -12.38 12.14 -15.10
CA GLY A 77 -13.84 12.28 -15.20
C GLY A 77 -14.58 10.95 -15.39
N LEU A 78 -14.02 9.87 -14.83
CA LEU A 78 -14.59 8.53 -14.89
C LEU A 78 -14.91 8.02 -13.48
N ASP A 79 -16.02 7.30 -13.37
CA ASP A 79 -16.29 6.44 -12.23
C ASP A 79 -15.67 5.05 -12.44
N THR A 80 -15.52 4.32 -11.34
CA THR A 80 -15.07 2.93 -11.37
C THR A 80 -16.17 2.00 -10.85
N GLU A 81 -16.53 1.01 -11.66
CA GLU A 81 -17.34 -0.12 -11.22
C GLU A 81 -16.40 -1.25 -10.79
N VAL A 82 -16.33 -1.48 -9.47
CA VAL A 82 -15.40 -2.45 -8.88
C VAL A 82 -16.19 -3.66 -8.38
N GLN A 83 -15.89 -4.82 -8.95
CA GLN A 83 -16.34 -6.11 -8.45
C GLN A 83 -15.19 -6.76 -7.68
N LEU A 84 -15.32 -6.91 -6.37
CA LEU A 84 -14.32 -7.58 -5.53
C LEU A 84 -14.55 -9.08 -5.52
N GLN A 85 -13.47 -9.86 -5.66
CA GLN A 85 -13.49 -11.32 -5.70
C GLN A 85 -14.63 -11.88 -6.58
N PRO A 86 -14.69 -11.49 -7.87
CA PRO A 86 -15.81 -11.82 -8.75
C PRO A 86 -15.91 -13.33 -9.05
N ASP A 87 -14.80 -14.07 -8.90
CA ASP A 87 -14.75 -15.51 -9.07
C ASP A 87 -14.36 -16.17 -7.74
N ARG A 88 -15.22 -17.05 -7.22
CA ARG A 88 -14.97 -17.78 -5.97
C ARG A 88 -13.99 -18.94 -6.14
N LEU A 89 -13.79 -19.40 -7.38
CA LEU A 89 -12.87 -20.49 -7.70
C LEU A 89 -11.44 -19.98 -7.92
N ASP A 90 -11.29 -18.69 -8.26
CA ASP A 90 -9.99 -18.04 -8.43
C ASP A 90 -9.72 -17.04 -7.30
N ALA A 91 -9.13 -17.54 -6.20
CA ALA A 91 -8.79 -16.73 -5.03
C ALA A 91 -7.76 -15.62 -5.32
N ASP A 92 -7.02 -15.71 -6.43
CA ASP A 92 -6.08 -14.66 -6.81
C ASP A 92 -6.75 -13.53 -7.59
N LEU A 93 -7.95 -13.73 -8.16
CA LEU A 93 -8.70 -12.66 -8.83
C LEU A 93 -9.32 -11.74 -7.78
N LEU A 94 -8.56 -10.74 -7.37
CA LEU A 94 -8.95 -9.84 -6.28
C LEU A 94 -10.03 -8.84 -6.69
N ALA A 95 -9.96 -8.31 -7.91
CA ALA A 95 -10.96 -7.37 -8.40
C ALA A 95 -11.09 -7.38 -9.93
N ARG A 96 -12.26 -7.01 -10.42
CA ARG A 96 -12.50 -6.60 -11.81
C ARG A 96 -13.04 -5.17 -11.80
N VAL A 97 -12.46 -4.32 -12.64
CA VAL A 97 -12.77 -2.90 -12.70
C VAL A 97 -13.18 -2.52 -14.12
N ARG A 98 -14.28 -1.78 -14.25
CA ARG A 98 -14.63 -1.05 -15.48
C ARG A 98 -14.61 0.44 -15.20
N ALA A 99 -14.03 1.21 -16.13
CA ALA A 99 -14.05 2.66 -16.06
C ALA A 99 -15.20 3.17 -16.93
N VAL A 100 -16.16 3.86 -16.32
CA VAL A 100 -17.37 4.34 -16.98
C VAL A 100 -17.44 5.87 -16.87
N PRO A 101 -18.04 6.58 -17.84
CA PRO A 101 -18.29 8.02 -17.69
C PRO A 101 -19.07 8.31 -16.40
N GLY A 102 -18.57 9.23 -15.58
CA GLY A 102 -19.19 9.54 -14.30
C GLY A 102 -18.31 10.36 -13.37
N THR A 103 -18.90 10.93 -12.34
CA THR A 103 -18.24 11.85 -11.41
C THR A 103 -18.59 11.59 -9.94
N ARG A 104 -19.16 10.42 -9.62
CA ARG A 104 -19.46 10.02 -8.23
C ARG A 104 -18.21 10.09 -7.34
N ASP A 105 -17.07 9.66 -7.88
CA ASP A 105 -15.79 9.63 -7.18
C ASP A 105 -14.88 10.83 -7.50
N ALA A 106 -15.40 11.92 -8.07
CA ALA A 106 -14.58 13.04 -8.57
C ALA A 106 -13.59 13.63 -7.53
N HIS A 107 -13.96 13.61 -6.24
CA HIS A 107 -13.10 14.05 -5.15
C HIS A 107 -11.77 13.26 -5.06
N LEU A 108 -11.77 11.97 -5.42
CA LEU A 108 -10.55 11.15 -5.45
C LEU A 108 -9.54 11.67 -6.48
N GLY A 109 -10.00 12.28 -7.57
CA GLY A 109 -9.12 12.83 -8.61
C GLY A 109 -8.16 13.89 -8.08
N THR A 110 -8.54 14.60 -7.00
CA THR A 110 -7.66 15.57 -6.31
C THR A 110 -6.40 14.94 -5.71
N LEU A 111 -6.39 13.61 -5.53
CA LEU A 111 -5.27 12.86 -4.96
C LEU A 111 -4.19 12.53 -6.00
N LEU A 112 -4.47 12.62 -7.30
CA LEU A 112 -3.56 12.18 -8.36
C LEU A 112 -2.15 12.83 -8.27
N PRO A 113 -2.00 14.15 -8.01
CA PRO A 113 -0.67 14.76 -7.86
C PRO A 113 0.14 14.18 -6.69
N PHE A 114 -0.53 13.61 -5.69
CA PHE A 114 0.13 13.02 -4.52
C PHE A 114 0.57 11.57 -4.75
N VAL A 115 -0.04 10.85 -5.71
CA VAL A 115 0.34 9.47 -6.08
C VAL A 115 1.81 9.41 -6.50
N ALA A 116 2.24 10.32 -7.40
CA ALA A 116 3.62 10.40 -7.88
C ALA A 116 4.61 10.94 -6.84
N ARG A 117 4.15 11.85 -5.97
CA ARG A 117 4.97 12.51 -4.93
C ARG A 117 5.17 11.67 -3.68
N ARG A 118 4.29 10.71 -3.39
CA ARG A 118 4.36 9.88 -2.19
C ARG A 118 5.69 9.14 -2.11
N ARG A 119 6.28 9.12 -0.91
CA ARG A 119 7.50 8.36 -0.58
C ARG A 119 7.33 7.68 0.77
N THR A 120 7.97 6.53 0.94
CA THR A 120 8.09 5.89 2.25
C THR A 120 9.25 6.54 3.00
N CYS A 121 8.95 7.41 3.95
CA CYS A 121 9.96 7.98 4.84
C CYS A 121 10.27 6.99 5.97
N ARG A 122 11.53 6.54 6.05
CA ARG A 122 12.02 5.66 7.13
C ARG A 122 12.87 6.41 8.17
N GLN A 123 12.90 7.74 8.08
CA GLN A 123 13.58 8.58 9.05
C GLN A 123 12.74 8.74 10.32
N ARG A 124 13.38 9.16 11.40
CA ARG A 124 12.65 9.53 12.62
C ARG A 124 11.80 10.78 12.34
N PHE A 125 10.51 10.68 12.66
CA PHE A 125 9.62 11.83 12.66
C PHE A 125 9.87 12.69 13.90
N ASP A 126 9.56 13.98 13.76
CA ASP A 126 9.55 14.94 14.86
C ASP A 126 8.45 14.61 15.87
N ALA A 127 8.70 14.83 17.17
CA ALA A 127 7.76 14.57 18.25
C ALA A 127 6.61 15.58 18.37
N ARG A 128 6.51 16.56 17.45
CA ARG A 128 5.38 17.50 17.42
C ARG A 128 4.05 16.74 17.33
N PRO A 129 3.08 17.03 18.22
CA PRO A 129 1.76 16.42 18.16
C PRO A 129 1.10 16.68 16.79
N VAL A 130 0.48 15.65 16.23
CA VAL A 130 -0.36 15.81 15.04
C VAL A 130 -1.65 16.53 15.47
N PRO A 131 -2.05 17.63 14.79
CA PRO A 131 -3.27 18.35 15.14
C PRO A 131 -4.51 17.46 15.14
N GLY A 132 -5.37 17.58 16.15
CA GLY A 132 -6.58 16.77 16.28
C GLY A 132 -7.46 16.80 15.03
N LYS A 133 -7.70 17.99 14.47
CA LYS A 133 -8.48 18.16 13.23
C LYS A 133 -7.95 17.32 12.06
N LEU A 134 -6.63 17.26 11.88
CA LEU A 134 -6.02 16.45 10.81
C LEU A 134 -6.30 14.96 11.01
N LEU A 135 -6.31 14.53 12.26
CA LEU A 135 -6.59 13.14 12.62
C LEU A 135 -8.06 12.79 12.42
N ASP A 136 -8.96 13.72 12.70
CA ASP A 136 -10.39 13.58 12.41
C ASP A 136 -10.62 13.50 10.90
N HIS A 137 -9.93 14.31 10.09
CA HIS A 137 -9.96 14.20 8.63
C HIS A 137 -9.48 12.82 8.14
N LEU A 138 -8.40 12.28 8.70
CA LEU A 138 -7.92 10.93 8.37
C LEU A 138 -8.96 9.86 8.74
N ALA A 139 -9.65 10.03 9.88
CA ALA A 139 -10.71 9.11 10.31
C ALA A 139 -11.91 9.14 9.36
N THR A 140 -12.36 10.33 8.96
CA THR A 140 -13.42 10.49 7.95
C THR A 140 -13.03 9.88 6.61
N ALA A 141 -11.81 10.13 6.13
CA ALA A 141 -11.32 9.55 4.89
C ALA A 141 -11.26 8.00 4.95
N CYS A 142 -10.83 7.43 6.08
CA CYS A 142 -10.88 5.99 6.27
C CYS A 142 -12.32 5.44 6.26
N ALA A 143 -13.26 6.16 6.89
CA ALA A 143 -14.65 5.75 6.96
C ALA A 143 -15.34 5.76 5.59
N GLN A 144 -14.99 6.72 4.73
CA GLN A 144 -15.46 6.77 3.33
C GLN A 144 -15.04 5.53 2.54
N GLU A 145 -13.89 4.94 2.86
CA GLU A 145 -13.42 3.66 2.29
C GLU A 145 -13.91 2.42 3.07
N GLY A 146 -14.90 2.57 3.97
CA GLY A 146 -15.45 1.49 4.79
C GLY A 146 -14.48 0.96 5.85
N ARG A 147 -13.44 1.72 6.21
CA ARG A 147 -12.42 1.38 7.20
C ARG A 147 -12.52 2.26 8.44
N ARG A 148 -11.89 1.83 9.54
CA ARG A 148 -11.75 2.66 10.74
C ARG A 148 -10.26 2.90 11.00
N CYS A 149 -9.90 4.15 11.27
CA CYS A 149 -8.60 4.46 11.84
C CYS A 149 -8.76 5.06 13.23
N GLY A 150 -7.79 4.80 14.10
CA GLY A 150 -7.80 5.34 15.45
C GLY A 150 -6.41 5.37 16.06
N ARG A 151 -6.27 6.14 17.13
CA ARG A 151 -5.06 6.12 17.95
C ARG A 151 -4.93 4.76 18.61
N SER A 152 -3.81 4.06 18.42
CA SER A 152 -3.49 2.95 19.32
C SER A 152 -3.01 3.53 20.65
N ARG A 153 -3.67 3.17 21.74
CA ARG A 153 -3.18 3.44 23.10
C ARG A 153 -2.09 2.41 23.38
N SER A 154 -0.83 2.74 23.14
CA SER A 154 0.28 2.01 23.73
C SER A 154 0.43 2.43 25.20
N LYS A 155 0.54 1.45 26.12
CA LYS A 155 0.99 1.69 27.49
C LYS A 155 2.49 2.00 27.42
N GLY A 156 2.84 3.27 27.24
CA GLY A 156 4.21 3.75 27.07
C GLY A 156 4.22 4.94 26.11
N SER A 157 4.80 6.07 26.53
CA SER A 157 4.58 7.42 26.01
C SER A 157 4.98 7.66 24.54
N GLY A 158 4.28 7.04 23.60
CA GLY A 158 4.45 7.23 22.16
C GLY A 158 3.19 6.84 21.41
N SER A 159 2.42 7.83 20.98
CA SER A 159 1.19 7.63 20.21
C SER A 159 1.53 6.99 18.86
N ASN A 160 1.04 5.76 18.61
CA ASN A 160 1.18 5.12 17.30
C ASN A 160 -0.20 5.04 16.62
N TRP A 161 -0.30 5.49 15.38
CA TRP A 161 -1.53 5.42 14.58
C TRP A 161 -1.64 4.04 13.96
N ARG A 162 -2.80 3.39 14.11
CA ARG A 162 -3.08 2.10 13.48
C ARG A 162 -4.39 2.18 12.73
N CYS A 163 -4.38 1.73 11.48
CA CYS A 163 -5.60 1.47 10.74
C CYS A 163 -6.08 0.07 11.11
N TRP A 164 -7.32 -0.03 11.58
CA TRP A 164 -7.94 -1.29 11.95
C TRP A 164 -8.91 -1.68 10.85
N TRP A 165 -8.64 -2.84 10.28
CA TRP A 165 -9.62 -3.51 9.46
C TRP A 165 -10.61 -4.14 10.44
N PRO A 166 -11.93 -4.00 10.26
CA PRO A 166 -12.85 -4.94 10.89
C PRO A 166 -12.31 -6.34 10.62
N LYS A 167 -12.37 -7.25 11.59
CA LYS A 167 -12.20 -8.67 11.29
C LYS A 167 -13.29 -9.01 10.28
N ALA A 168 -13.01 -8.87 8.99
CA ALA A 168 -13.64 -9.72 8.02
C ALA A 168 -13.33 -11.11 8.54
N THR A 169 -14.36 -11.91 8.76
CA THR A 169 -14.21 -13.33 8.98
C THR A 169 -13.64 -13.90 7.68
N VAL A 170 -12.35 -13.65 7.42
CA VAL A 170 -11.53 -14.52 6.60
C VAL A 170 -11.53 -15.79 7.42
N ARG A 171 -12.47 -16.69 7.10
CA ARG A 171 -12.34 -18.07 7.54
C ARG A 171 -10.96 -18.47 7.07
N SER A 172 -10.09 -18.74 8.03
CA SER A 172 -8.85 -19.47 7.87
C SER A 172 -9.19 -20.89 7.41
N GLY A 173 -9.71 -21.01 6.20
CA GLY A 173 -9.50 -22.20 5.40
C GLY A 173 -8.08 -22.07 4.89
N ALA A 174 -7.24 -23.06 5.16
CA ALA A 174 -5.93 -23.17 4.55
C ALA A 174 -6.09 -22.89 3.05
N ILE A 175 -5.55 -21.76 2.58
CA ILE A 175 -5.43 -21.51 1.15
C ILE A 175 -4.42 -22.56 0.71
N PRO A 176 -4.81 -23.56 -0.13
CA PRO A 176 -3.84 -24.52 -0.61
C PRO A 176 -2.71 -23.72 -1.27
N ALA A 177 -1.46 -24.09 -0.98
CA ALA A 177 -0.28 -23.50 -1.60
C ALA A 177 -0.39 -23.72 -3.12
N GLY A 178 -1.08 -22.80 -3.80
CA GLY A 178 -1.23 -22.78 -5.24
C GLY A 178 0.14 -22.52 -5.81
N GLY A 179 0.70 -23.52 -6.48
CA GLY A 179 1.99 -23.43 -7.13
C GLY A 179 2.10 -22.15 -7.96
N ALA A 180 3.27 -21.52 -7.92
CA ALA A 180 3.64 -20.33 -8.66
C ALA A 180 3.28 -20.47 -10.15
N SER A 181 2.06 -20.10 -10.55
CA SER A 181 1.65 -20.15 -11.95
C SER A 181 2.03 -18.84 -12.62
N SER A 182 2.91 -18.91 -13.61
CA SER A 182 3.11 -17.85 -14.58
C SER A 182 1.84 -17.73 -15.42
N ARG A 183 0.94 -16.80 -15.07
CA ARG A 183 -0.33 -16.60 -15.76
C ARG A 183 -0.11 -15.85 -17.10
N PRO A 184 -0.52 -16.39 -18.25
CA PRO A 184 -0.41 -15.70 -19.54
C PRO A 184 -1.35 -14.48 -19.61
N GLY A 185 -0.92 -13.41 -20.28
CA GLY A 185 -1.69 -12.17 -20.44
C GLY A 185 -1.65 -11.20 -19.25
N CYS A 186 -0.96 -11.56 -18.17
CA CYS A 186 -0.69 -10.70 -17.02
C CYS A 186 0.38 -9.64 -17.34
N ILE A 187 0.02 -8.37 -17.21
CA ILE A 187 0.97 -7.26 -17.14
C ILE A 187 1.52 -7.22 -15.70
N ARG A 188 2.75 -7.71 -15.55
CA ARG A 188 3.54 -7.57 -14.31
C ARG A 188 4.38 -6.32 -14.44
N ALA A 189 3.83 -5.20 -14.01
CA ALA A 189 4.55 -3.93 -14.03
C ALA A 189 5.14 -3.65 -12.65
N ALA A 190 6.45 -3.46 -12.63
CA ALA A 190 7.18 -2.96 -11.48
C ALA A 190 7.71 -1.57 -11.80
N VAL A 191 7.63 -0.66 -10.84
CA VAL A 191 8.41 0.58 -10.84
C VAL A 191 9.88 0.17 -10.79
N ALA A 192 10.59 0.38 -11.90
CA ALA A 192 12.04 0.24 -11.93
C ALA A 192 12.63 1.24 -10.93
N THR A 193 13.13 0.74 -9.81
CA THR A 193 13.98 1.52 -8.91
C THR A 193 15.38 1.61 -9.51
N ASP A 194 15.54 2.34 -10.61
CA ASP A 194 16.86 2.87 -10.96
C ASP A 194 17.05 4.20 -10.21
N TRP A 195 17.30 4.07 -8.92
CA TRP A 195 17.73 5.18 -8.08
C TRP A 195 18.87 4.68 -7.21
N GLN A 196 20.03 4.56 -7.85
CA GLN A 196 21.31 4.40 -7.16
C GLN A 196 21.39 5.49 -6.08
N CYS A 197 21.46 5.06 -4.83
CA CYS A 197 22.00 5.89 -3.77
C CYS A 197 23.37 6.37 -4.25
N ARG A 198 23.52 7.68 -4.51
CA ARG A 198 24.86 8.29 -4.65
C ARG A 198 25.71 7.82 -3.46
N PRO A 199 26.94 7.34 -3.68
CA PRO A 199 27.76 6.79 -2.62
C PRO A 199 28.06 7.86 -1.58
N TRP A 200 27.80 7.55 -0.31
CA TRP A 200 28.23 8.37 0.81
C TRP A 200 29.77 8.40 0.90
N PRO A 201 30.39 9.53 1.27
CA PRO A 201 31.84 9.58 1.53
C PRO A 201 32.22 8.60 2.65
N ARG A 202 33.41 8.00 2.51
CA ARG A 202 33.96 6.83 3.25
C ARG A 202 34.01 6.92 4.79
N ALA A 203 33.53 7.99 5.43
CA ALA A 203 33.81 8.30 6.83
C ALA A 203 32.79 7.77 7.88
N LEU A 204 31.77 6.98 7.51
CA LEU A 204 30.75 6.51 8.46
C LEU A 204 30.45 4.99 8.35
N ARG A 205 31.49 4.16 8.17
CA ARG A 205 31.42 2.69 8.14
C ARG A 205 31.75 2.03 9.49
N SER A 206 31.24 2.52 10.61
CA SER A 206 31.50 1.88 11.90
C SER A 206 30.31 1.98 12.85
N SER A 207 29.28 1.17 12.58
CA SER A 207 28.36 0.59 13.56
C SER A 207 27.22 -0.12 12.83
N TRP A 208 27.55 -1.20 12.12
CA TRP A 208 26.58 -2.13 11.57
C TRP A 208 27.01 -3.53 12.01
N CYS A 209 26.45 -3.99 13.13
CA CYS A 209 26.26 -5.40 13.45
C CYS A 209 25.35 -5.52 14.68
N ALA A 210 24.36 -6.41 14.60
CA ALA A 210 23.38 -6.78 15.63
C ALA A 210 22.32 -5.68 15.94
N ALA A 211 21.03 -5.95 16.14
CA ALA A 211 20.41 -7.20 16.54
C ALA A 211 18.95 -7.25 16.06
N SER A 212 18.61 -8.36 15.43
CA SER A 212 17.33 -9.03 15.65
C SER A 212 17.36 -9.62 17.07
N THR A 213 16.27 -9.47 17.84
CA THR A 213 15.79 -10.31 18.96
C THR A 213 15.20 -9.44 20.09
N TRP A 214 13.96 -9.75 20.47
CA TRP A 214 13.25 -9.21 21.63
C TRP A 214 13.59 -10.01 22.91
N ALA A 215 13.76 -9.36 24.07
CA ALA A 215 13.23 -9.81 25.38
C ALA A 215 13.58 -8.85 26.55
N THR A 216 12.51 -8.43 27.22
CA THR A 216 12.26 -8.06 28.63
C THR A 216 13.42 -7.86 29.62
N ALA A 217 13.46 -6.69 30.27
CA ALA A 217 13.95 -6.55 31.65
C ALA A 217 13.20 -5.42 32.39
N SER A 218 12.72 -5.75 33.57
CA SER A 218 11.87 -4.95 34.46
C SER A 218 12.71 -4.09 35.41
N ARG A 219 12.10 -2.98 35.87
CA ARG A 219 12.28 -2.25 37.14
C ARG A 219 13.22 -1.01 37.20
N PRO A 220 12.93 -0.06 38.12
CA PRO A 220 12.77 1.36 37.78
C PRO A 220 13.83 2.27 38.43
N ARG A 221 14.05 3.47 37.88
CA ARG A 221 14.45 4.65 38.67
C ARG A 221 14.38 5.97 37.88
N THR A 222 13.60 6.89 38.46
CA THR A 222 13.82 8.35 38.61
C THR A 222 14.19 9.21 37.40
N GLY A 223 13.24 10.09 37.06
CA GLY A 223 13.45 11.55 36.97
C GLY A 223 14.47 12.08 35.96
N SER A 224 13.99 12.49 34.78
CA SER A 224 14.49 13.64 34.01
C SER A 224 13.64 13.77 32.74
N SER A 225 12.89 14.87 32.64
CA SER A 225 12.17 15.28 31.43
C SER A 225 13.17 15.46 30.27
N ARG A 226 13.09 14.61 29.24
CA ARG A 226 13.93 14.73 28.03
C ARG A 226 13.07 14.69 26.76
N THR A 227 12.89 15.88 26.22
CA THR A 227 12.27 16.22 24.94
C THR A 227 13.27 16.00 23.79
N ALA A 228 12.83 15.35 22.70
CA ALA A 228 13.58 15.22 21.44
C ALA A 228 12.59 15.49 20.29
N ARG A 229 12.70 16.51 19.42
CA ARG A 229 13.71 17.03 18.45
C ARG A 229 13.39 16.60 17.00
N ARG A 230 13.41 17.60 16.10
CA ARG A 230 12.81 17.66 14.75
C ARG A 230 13.82 17.44 13.62
N CYS A 231 13.38 16.84 12.50
CA CYS A 231 14.12 16.77 11.23
C CYS A 231 13.67 17.89 10.27
N SER A 232 14.61 18.62 9.67
CA SER A 232 14.40 19.93 9.03
C SER A 232 14.33 19.95 7.49
N ARG A 233 14.17 18.82 6.78
CA ARG A 233 14.43 18.79 5.31
C ARG A 233 13.52 17.93 4.43
N CYS A 234 12.20 18.02 4.55
CA CYS A 234 11.31 17.47 3.52
C CYS A 234 10.13 18.41 3.25
N TRP A 235 10.20 19.13 2.12
CA TRP A 235 9.09 19.74 1.40
C TRP A 235 8.85 18.95 0.11
#